data_AF-A0A916GT26-F1
#
_entry.id   AF-A0A916GT26-F1
#
_cell.length_a   1.000
_cell.length_b   1.000
_cell.length_c   1.000
_cell.angle_alpha   90.00
_cell.angle_beta   90.00
_cell.angle_gamma   90.00
#
_symmetry.space_group_name_H-M   'P 1'
#
loop_
_entity.id
_entity.type
_entity.pdbx_description
1 polymer ?
#
loop_
_entity_poly.entity_id
_entity_poly.type
_entity_poly.pdbx_seq_one_letter_code
_entity_poly.pdbx_strand_id
1 'polypeptide(L)'
;MMTDETTKQKLENIANHTRQSTKLRNDPDRFVIEVTRQAKQANLAMPVEHIEALAAEYWIQPLVRGGKLEYPLNILEIAAQRRNHKLILKLLRHPNDMMRFHAAETFQFLFAMLDGYYDEASSLINQILLTPTEISPVKYALLGDLGRSSRRGLPREISDTARRLINDLDQGVSYHALRLLSYLHDVRDWRTVLDRMITLVGETDEASQFFLAAGIEYVSEIVVHEPAVVEWIRSLQETYPPDHMAIQAVNRFIRENPDAALQVGLINRREHRDLTGG
;
A
#
# COMPACT_ATOMS: atom_id res chain seq x y z
N MET A 1 19.72 13.40 4.24
CA MET A 1 21.16 13.13 4.02
C MET A 1 21.44 13.23 2.54
N MET A 2 22.26 14.18 2.11
CA MET A 2 22.72 14.24 0.72
C MET A 2 23.64 13.05 0.47
N THR A 3 23.18 12.06 -0.30
CA THR A 3 24.07 11.06 -0.89
C THR A 3 25.13 11.81 -1.66
N ASP A 4 26.39 11.66 -1.25
CA ASP A 4 27.55 12.33 -1.82
C ASP A 4 27.54 12.17 -3.35
N GLU A 5 27.41 13.28 -4.09
CA GLU A 5 27.33 13.32 -5.55
C GLU A 5 28.49 12.54 -6.20
N THR A 6 29.63 12.49 -5.51
CA THR A 6 30.80 11.69 -5.91
C THR A 6 30.54 10.19 -5.90
N THR A 7 29.70 9.68 -4.99
CA THR A 7 29.33 8.25 -4.92
C THR A 7 28.39 7.87 -6.03
N LYS A 8 27.43 8.74 -6.38
CA LYS A 8 26.56 8.54 -7.55
C LYS A 8 27.35 8.52 -8.85
N GLN A 9 28.27 9.48 -9.04
CA GLN A 9 29.12 9.53 -10.22
C GLN A 9 29.99 8.28 -10.37
N LYS A 10 30.56 7.77 -9.27
CA LYS A 10 31.32 6.52 -9.27
C LYS A 10 30.46 5.32 -9.67
N LEU A 11 29.23 5.24 -9.16
CA LEU A 11 28.31 4.17 -9.52
C LEU A 11 27.89 4.24 -11.00
N GLU A 12 27.64 5.44 -11.52
CA GLU A 12 27.37 5.67 -12.93
C GLU A 12 28.53 5.19 -13.81
N ASN A 13 29.78 5.50 -13.43
CA ASN A 13 30.97 5.03 -14.15
C ASN A 13 31.07 3.50 -14.16
N ILE A 14 30.81 2.86 -13.02
CA ILE A 14 30.74 1.39 -12.92
C ILE A 14 29.65 0.83 -13.82
N ALA A 15 28.46 1.43 -13.83
CA ALA A 15 27.33 1.02 -14.65
C ALA A 15 27.66 1.14 -16.15
N ASN A 16 28.24 2.26 -16.57
CA ASN A 16 28.66 2.52 -17.94
C ASN A 16 29.74 1.53 -18.42
N HIS A 17 30.73 1.24 -17.57
CA HIS A 17 31.74 0.23 -17.87
C HIS A 17 31.12 -1.18 -17.99
N THR A 18 30.28 -1.56 -17.03
CA THR A 18 29.60 -2.87 -17.01
C THR A 18 28.73 -3.07 -18.26
N ARG A 19 28.11 -2.00 -18.77
CA ARG A 19 27.25 -2.01 -19.96
C ARG A 19 28.02 -2.28 -21.27
N GLN A 20 29.35 -2.16 -21.27
CA GLN A 20 30.19 -2.52 -22.44
C GLN A 20 30.11 -4.02 -22.74
N SER A 21 29.76 -4.86 -21.75
CA SER A 21 29.52 -6.28 -21.96
C SER A 21 28.17 -6.52 -22.64
N THR A 22 28.19 -7.07 -23.86
CA THR A 22 26.97 -7.45 -24.61
C THR A 22 26.07 -8.39 -23.81
N LYS A 23 26.64 -9.30 -23.00
CA LYS A 23 25.89 -10.23 -22.16
C LYS A 23 25.10 -9.48 -21.08
N LEU A 24 25.76 -8.59 -20.35
CA LEU A 24 25.15 -7.87 -19.23
C LEU A 24 24.17 -6.79 -19.72
N ARG A 25 24.47 -6.13 -20.84
CA ARG A 25 23.57 -5.15 -21.45
C ARG A 25 22.17 -5.72 -21.76
N ASN A 26 22.08 -7.01 -22.07
CA ASN A 26 20.84 -7.67 -22.47
C ASN A 26 20.18 -8.48 -21.33
N ASP A 27 20.77 -8.47 -20.12
CA ASP A 27 20.32 -9.27 -18.98
C ASP A 27 20.25 -8.36 -17.73
N PRO A 28 19.09 -7.73 -17.45
CA PRO A 28 18.95 -6.73 -16.39
C PRO A 28 19.32 -7.27 -15.01
N ASP A 29 18.90 -8.50 -14.69
CA ASP A 29 19.18 -9.14 -13.40
C ASP A 29 20.70 -9.31 -13.21
N ARG A 30 21.40 -9.84 -14.22
CA ARG A 30 22.86 -9.98 -14.15
C ARG A 30 23.60 -8.65 -14.15
N PHE A 31 23.09 -7.65 -14.85
CA PHE A 31 23.66 -6.31 -14.83
C PHE A 31 23.64 -5.71 -13.42
N VAL A 32 22.49 -5.75 -12.75
CA VAL A 32 22.33 -5.23 -11.38
C VAL A 32 23.26 -5.96 -10.40
N ILE A 33 23.35 -7.30 -10.50
CA ILE A 33 24.25 -8.10 -9.66
C ILE A 33 25.70 -7.67 -9.86
N GLU A 34 26.14 -7.51 -11.11
CA GLU A 34 27.52 -7.18 -11.42
C GLU A 34 27.91 -5.75 -10.99
N VAL A 35 27.03 -4.78 -11.24
CA VAL A 35 27.22 -3.39 -10.76
C VAL A 35 27.30 -3.36 -9.23
N THR A 36 26.41 -4.08 -8.55
CA THR A 36 26.40 -4.17 -7.07
C THR A 36 27.68 -4.83 -6.55
N ARG A 37 28.17 -5.88 -7.21
CA ARG A 37 29.44 -6.55 -6.87
C ARG A 37 30.63 -5.58 -6.99
N GLN A 38 30.72 -4.85 -8.10
CA GLN A 38 31.80 -3.88 -8.32
C GLN A 38 31.70 -2.68 -7.35
N ALA A 39 30.50 -2.19 -7.06
CA ALA A 39 30.27 -1.13 -6.08
C ALA A 39 30.72 -1.53 -4.67
N LYS A 40 30.45 -2.78 -4.26
CA LYS A 40 30.95 -3.35 -2.99
C LYS A 40 32.48 -3.43 -2.97
N GLN A 41 33.10 -3.86 -4.07
CA GLN A 41 34.58 -3.89 -4.17
C GLN A 41 35.21 -2.50 -4.13
N ALA A 42 34.50 -1.50 -4.68
CA ALA A 42 34.92 -0.11 -4.64
C ALA A 42 34.63 0.59 -3.30
N ASN A 43 34.06 -0.13 -2.31
CA ASN A 43 33.68 0.40 -1.00
C ASN A 43 32.82 1.68 -1.10
N LEU A 44 31.84 1.70 -2.00
CA LEU A 44 30.93 2.83 -2.10
C LEU A 44 30.11 2.94 -0.80
N ALA A 45 30.12 4.13 -0.19
CA ALA A 45 29.43 4.43 1.07
C ALA A 45 27.92 4.64 0.83
N MET A 46 27.22 3.59 0.37
CA MET A 46 25.80 3.61 0.04
C MET A 46 25.15 2.27 0.43
N PRO A 47 23.91 2.27 0.94
CA PRO A 47 23.16 1.04 1.17
C PRO A 47 23.05 0.20 -0.10
N VAL A 48 23.11 -1.12 0.06
CA VAL A 48 23.10 -2.06 -1.08
C VAL A 48 21.81 -1.92 -1.89
N GLU A 49 20.69 -1.68 -1.22
CA GLU A 49 19.37 -1.50 -1.82
C GLU A 49 19.33 -0.26 -2.71
N HIS A 50 19.99 0.83 -2.29
CA HIS A 50 20.10 2.05 -3.10
C HIS A 50 21.02 1.83 -4.31
N ILE A 51 22.10 1.05 -4.16
CA ILE A 51 22.98 0.67 -5.26
C ILE A 51 22.21 -0.16 -6.30
N GLU A 52 21.43 -1.16 -5.85
CA GLU A 52 20.62 -2.00 -6.73
C GLU A 52 19.55 -1.18 -7.48
N ALA A 53 18.91 -0.23 -6.79
CA ALA A 53 17.91 0.65 -7.39
C ALA A 53 18.51 1.59 -8.45
N LEU A 54 19.64 2.22 -8.16
CA LEU A 54 20.35 3.06 -9.13
C LEU A 54 20.89 2.23 -10.30
N ALA A 55 21.39 1.00 -10.05
CA ALA A 55 21.80 0.10 -11.12
C ALA A 55 20.64 -0.28 -12.03
N ALA A 56 19.43 -0.49 -11.48
CA ALA A 56 18.22 -0.71 -12.26
C ALA A 56 17.88 0.52 -13.12
N GLU A 57 17.91 1.73 -12.54
CA GLU A 57 17.71 2.99 -13.26
C GLU A 57 18.71 3.13 -14.42
N TYR A 58 20.02 2.95 -14.18
CA TYR A 58 21.06 3.05 -15.20
C TYR A 58 20.94 1.98 -16.31
N TRP A 59 20.37 0.81 -15.99
CA TRP A 59 20.08 -0.18 -17.02
C TRP A 59 18.97 0.31 -17.96
N ILE A 60 17.91 0.89 -17.40
CA ILE A 60 16.72 1.37 -18.10
C ILE A 60 16.98 2.65 -18.88
N GLN A 61 17.72 3.60 -18.31
CA GLN A 61 17.84 4.97 -18.81
C GLN A 61 18.17 5.07 -20.32
N PRO A 62 19.07 4.26 -20.90
CA PRO A 62 19.36 4.33 -22.34
C PRO A 62 18.28 3.73 -23.25
N LEU A 63 17.28 3.05 -22.68
CA LEU A 63 16.12 2.52 -23.41
C LEU A 63 15.00 3.55 -23.55
N VAL A 64 15.03 4.63 -22.75
CA VAL A 64 14.09 5.73 -22.84
C VAL A 64 14.32 6.47 -24.16
N ARG A 65 13.33 6.45 -25.06
CA ARG A 65 13.39 7.14 -26.36
C ARG A 65 12.40 8.28 -26.39
N GLY A 66 12.89 9.53 -26.50
CA GLY A 66 12.10 10.72 -26.86
C GLY A 66 10.70 10.77 -26.26
N GLY A 67 10.57 10.48 -24.96
CA GLY A 67 9.30 10.17 -24.33
C GLY A 67 8.35 11.37 -24.24
N LYS A 68 7.05 11.09 -24.30
CA LYS A 68 5.99 12.07 -23.97
C LYS A 68 5.91 12.38 -22.47
N LEU A 69 6.51 11.55 -21.62
CA LEU A 69 6.50 11.62 -20.16
C LEU A 69 7.86 12.07 -19.63
N GLU A 70 7.85 12.85 -18.54
CA GLU A 70 9.06 13.32 -17.85
C GLU A 70 9.56 12.32 -16.80
N TYR A 71 10.79 12.54 -16.32
CA TYR A 71 11.36 11.77 -15.22
C TYR A 71 10.51 11.89 -13.94
N PRO A 72 10.26 10.81 -13.18
CA PRO A 72 10.75 9.44 -13.35
C PRO A 72 9.81 8.52 -14.17
N LEU A 73 8.68 9.02 -14.66
CA LEU A 73 7.63 8.20 -15.29
C LEU A 73 8.13 7.48 -16.54
N ASN A 74 9.04 8.08 -17.30
CA ASN A 74 9.68 7.46 -18.46
C ASN A 74 10.52 6.21 -18.12
N ILE A 75 11.18 6.19 -16.95
CA ILE A 75 11.91 5.02 -16.45
C ILE A 75 10.91 3.92 -16.07
N LEU A 76 9.84 4.30 -15.39
CA LEU A 76 8.82 3.38 -14.90
C LEU A 76 8.01 2.74 -16.03
N GLU A 77 7.73 3.49 -17.10
CA GLU A 77 7.09 2.97 -18.31
C GLU A 77 7.87 1.80 -18.91
N ILE A 78 9.20 1.90 -18.99
CA ILE A 78 10.05 0.82 -19.50
C ILE A 78 10.17 -0.33 -18.50
N ALA A 79 10.25 -0.02 -17.21
CA ALA A 79 10.34 -1.02 -16.13
C ALA A 79 9.05 -1.86 -16.00
N ALA A 80 7.89 -1.28 -16.31
CA ALA A 80 6.60 -1.94 -16.27
C ALA A 80 6.35 -2.91 -17.44
N GLN A 81 7.20 -2.92 -18.46
CA GLN A 81 7.06 -3.83 -19.60
C GLN A 81 7.30 -5.30 -19.21
N ARG A 82 6.63 -6.23 -19.92
CA ARG A 82 6.84 -7.68 -19.73
C ARG A 82 8.33 -8.02 -19.82
N ARG A 83 8.81 -8.78 -18.83
CA ARG A 83 10.23 -9.19 -18.57
C ARG A 83 11.10 -8.20 -17.77
N ASN A 84 10.63 -7.00 -17.46
CA ASN A 84 11.38 -6.02 -16.65
C ASN A 84 10.80 -5.79 -15.24
N HIS A 85 9.69 -6.45 -14.90
CA HIS A 85 8.94 -6.20 -13.65
C HIS A 85 9.79 -6.29 -12.37
N LYS A 86 10.85 -7.11 -12.34
CA LYS A 86 11.78 -7.17 -11.19
C LYS A 86 12.54 -5.87 -10.95
N LEU A 87 12.74 -5.07 -12.00
CA LEU A 87 13.36 -3.75 -11.87
C LEU A 87 12.47 -2.78 -11.11
N ILE A 88 11.14 -2.89 -11.22
CA ILE A 88 10.22 -2.09 -10.40
C ILE A 88 10.43 -2.38 -8.91
N LEU A 89 10.61 -3.65 -8.53
CA LEU A 89 10.91 -4.01 -7.14
C LEU A 89 12.20 -3.34 -6.64
N LYS A 90 13.22 -3.20 -7.50
CA LYS A 90 14.45 -2.45 -7.15
C LYS A 90 14.18 -0.95 -7.04
N LEU A 91 13.40 -0.38 -7.95
CA LEU A 91 13.07 1.06 -7.93
C LEU A 91 12.23 1.48 -6.72
N LEU A 92 11.50 0.56 -6.08
CA LEU A 92 10.85 0.82 -4.78
C LEU A 92 11.83 1.16 -3.64
N ARG A 93 13.12 0.84 -3.80
CA ARG A 93 14.19 1.16 -2.83
C ARG A 93 15.10 2.30 -3.31
N HIS A 94 14.64 3.08 -4.29
CA HIS A 94 15.46 4.13 -4.89
C HIS A 94 15.76 5.27 -3.89
N PRO A 95 16.97 5.86 -3.88
CA PRO A 95 17.28 6.97 -2.98
C PRO A 95 16.49 8.26 -3.26
N ASN A 96 15.88 8.38 -4.44
CA ASN A 96 14.98 9.49 -4.78
C ASN A 96 13.52 9.14 -4.41
N ASP A 97 12.91 10.01 -3.60
CA ASP A 97 11.55 9.90 -3.08
C ASP A 97 10.47 9.87 -4.17
N MET A 98 10.58 10.73 -5.18
CA MET A 98 9.65 10.76 -6.32
C MET A 98 9.69 9.47 -7.13
N MET A 99 10.88 8.89 -7.32
CA MET A 99 11.03 7.58 -7.96
C MET A 99 10.33 6.49 -7.14
N ARG A 100 10.53 6.44 -5.82
CA ARG A 100 9.86 5.45 -4.95
C ARG A 100 8.34 5.59 -4.98
N PHE A 101 7.84 6.81 -4.90
CA PHE A 101 6.40 7.09 -4.94
C PHE A 101 5.76 6.58 -6.24
N HIS A 102 6.27 6.99 -7.39
CA HIS A 102 5.72 6.56 -8.67
C HIS A 102 5.98 5.08 -8.96
N ALA A 103 7.09 4.51 -8.45
CA ALA A 103 7.32 3.08 -8.51
C ALA A 103 6.25 2.30 -7.71
N ALA A 104 5.85 2.81 -6.54
CA ALA A 104 4.77 2.22 -5.73
C ALA A 104 3.42 2.28 -6.46
N GLU A 105 3.06 3.43 -7.04
CA GLU A 105 1.83 3.56 -7.85
C GLU A 105 1.84 2.59 -9.04
N THR A 106 2.95 2.54 -9.79
CA THR A 106 3.10 1.63 -10.95
C THR A 106 3.00 0.17 -10.53
N PHE A 107 3.62 -0.16 -9.39
CA PHE A 107 3.67 -1.51 -8.87
C PHE A 107 2.29 -2.08 -8.54
N GLN A 108 1.33 -1.27 -8.07
CA GLN A 108 -0.03 -1.73 -7.77
C GLN A 108 -0.71 -2.42 -8.98
N PHE A 109 -0.51 -1.88 -10.19
CA PHE A 109 -1.03 -2.47 -11.43
C PHE A 109 -0.29 -3.74 -11.83
N LEU A 110 1.03 -3.78 -11.58
CA LEU A 110 1.87 -4.91 -11.94
C LEU A 110 1.70 -6.09 -10.99
N PHE A 111 1.39 -5.84 -9.72
CA PHE A 111 1.31 -6.86 -8.68
C PHE A 111 0.34 -8.00 -9.05
N ALA A 112 -0.81 -7.65 -9.67
CA ALA A 112 -1.78 -8.62 -10.17
C ALA A 112 -1.25 -9.53 -11.29
N MET A 113 -0.21 -9.10 -11.99
CA MET A 113 0.40 -9.79 -13.14
C MET A 113 1.65 -10.61 -12.77
N LEU A 114 2.11 -10.53 -11.51
CA LEU A 114 3.26 -11.26 -11.00
C LEU A 114 2.89 -12.72 -10.63
N ASP A 115 2.56 -13.54 -11.63
CA ASP A 115 2.40 -14.98 -11.43
C ASP A 115 3.72 -15.59 -10.90
N GLY A 116 3.72 -16.01 -9.63
CA GLY A 116 4.82 -16.76 -9.01
C GLY A 116 5.89 -15.95 -8.25
N TYR A 117 5.77 -14.62 -8.14
CA TYR A 117 6.72 -13.75 -7.41
C TYR A 117 6.11 -13.07 -6.18
N TYR A 118 5.00 -13.59 -5.66
CA TYR A 118 4.29 -12.99 -4.54
C TYR A 118 5.14 -12.87 -3.27
N ASP A 119 5.99 -13.84 -2.97
CA ASP A 119 6.73 -13.88 -1.70
C ASP A 119 7.80 -12.77 -1.63
N GLU A 120 8.65 -12.64 -2.66
CA GLU A 120 9.68 -11.59 -2.71
C GLU A 120 9.03 -10.20 -2.72
N ALA A 121 8.00 -10.02 -3.54
CA ALA A 121 7.28 -8.77 -3.65
C ALA A 121 6.58 -8.39 -2.33
N SER A 122 5.92 -9.34 -1.67
CA SER A 122 5.20 -9.10 -0.41
C SER A 122 6.15 -8.83 0.75
N SER A 123 7.25 -9.59 0.84
CA SER A 123 8.30 -9.33 1.82
C SER A 123 8.86 -7.91 1.68
N LEU A 124 9.10 -7.46 0.44
CA LEU A 124 9.58 -6.11 0.18
C LEU A 124 8.56 -5.05 0.59
N ILE A 125 7.29 -5.20 0.20
CA ILE A 125 6.21 -4.28 0.57
C ILE A 125 6.14 -4.15 2.10
N ASN A 126 6.10 -5.27 2.82
CA ASN A 126 6.03 -5.26 4.28
C ASN A 126 7.23 -4.54 4.90
N GLN A 127 8.44 -4.78 4.39
CA GLN A 127 9.62 -4.11 4.86
C GLN A 127 9.55 -2.59 4.61
N ILE A 128 9.04 -2.13 3.46
CA ILE A 128 8.87 -0.69 3.16
C ILE A 128 7.83 -0.08 4.11
N LEU A 129 6.66 -0.71 4.22
CA LEU A 129 5.55 -0.24 5.06
C LEU A 129 5.95 -0.07 6.53
N LEU A 130 6.75 -1.01 7.06
CA LEU A 130 7.24 -0.99 8.43
C LEU A 130 8.50 -0.13 8.63
N THR A 131 9.08 0.43 7.56
CA THR A 131 10.25 1.32 7.70
C THR A 131 9.79 2.66 8.30
N PRO A 132 10.31 3.08 9.48
CA PRO A 132 9.86 4.32 10.13
C PRO A 132 10.25 5.58 9.35
N THR A 133 11.36 5.54 8.63
CA THR A 133 11.90 6.67 7.86
C THR A 133 11.34 6.75 6.43
N GLU A 134 10.47 5.82 6.03
CA GLU A 134 9.87 5.88 4.70
C GLU A 134 8.82 6.98 4.66
N ILE A 135 8.76 7.70 3.54
CA ILE A 135 7.84 8.82 3.36
C ILE A 135 6.41 8.31 3.21
N SER A 136 5.47 9.03 3.80
CA SER A 136 4.05 8.65 3.79
C SER A 136 3.46 8.44 2.39
N PRO A 137 3.76 9.27 1.37
CA PRO A 137 3.24 9.05 0.01
C PRO A 137 3.56 7.67 -0.55
N VAL A 138 4.74 7.12 -0.27
CA VAL A 138 5.11 5.75 -0.72
C VAL A 138 4.24 4.72 0.00
N LYS A 139 4.03 4.89 1.32
CA LYS A 139 3.15 3.99 2.09
C LYS A 139 1.71 4.06 1.61
N TYR A 140 1.19 5.26 1.32
CA TYR A 140 -0.15 5.45 0.75
C TYR A 140 -0.27 4.74 -0.60
N ALA A 141 0.71 4.95 -1.48
CA ALA A 141 0.77 4.34 -2.80
C ALA A 141 0.98 2.82 -2.75
N LEU A 142 1.50 2.24 -1.68
CA LEU A 142 1.50 0.78 -1.53
C LEU A 142 0.16 0.29 -0.96
N LEU A 143 -0.41 0.95 0.05
CA LEU A 143 -1.63 0.49 0.70
C LEU A 143 -2.92 0.71 -0.14
N GLY A 144 -2.95 1.74 -1.00
CA GLY A 144 -4.17 2.26 -1.63
C GLY A 144 -4.99 1.27 -2.46
N ASP A 145 -4.35 0.51 -3.37
CA ASP A 145 -5.06 -0.36 -4.34
C ASP A 145 -4.54 -1.81 -4.37
N LEU A 146 -3.62 -2.21 -3.48
CA LEU A 146 -3.16 -3.61 -3.40
C LEU A 146 -4.32 -4.60 -3.21
N GLY A 147 -5.36 -4.21 -2.47
CA GLY A 147 -6.54 -5.04 -2.24
C GLY A 147 -7.42 -5.19 -3.48
N ARG A 148 -7.55 -4.14 -4.30
CA ARG A 148 -8.38 -4.16 -5.52
C ARG A 148 -7.73 -4.91 -6.68
N SER A 149 -6.41 -4.85 -6.77
CA SER A 149 -5.67 -5.48 -7.87
C SER A 149 -5.46 -6.98 -7.65
N SER A 150 -5.50 -7.48 -6.42
CA SER A 150 -5.28 -8.91 -6.16
C SER A 150 -6.55 -9.77 -6.30
N ARG A 151 -6.81 -10.28 -7.50
CA ARG A 151 -7.88 -11.27 -7.76
C ARG A 151 -7.72 -12.61 -7.01
N ARG A 152 -6.52 -12.91 -6.49
CA ARG A 152 -6.19 -14.16 -5.80
C ARG A 152 -6.06 -14.01 -4.28
N GLY A 153 -6.40 -12.84 -3.74
CA GLY A 153 -6.13 -12.47 -2.35
C GLY A 153 -4.68 -12.03 -2.14
N LEU A 154 -4.43 -11.21 -1.12
CA LEU A 154 -3.07 -10.80 -0.76
C LEU A 154 -2.43 -11.82 0.18
N PRO A 155 -1.10 -12.00 0.13
CA PRO A 155 -0.40 -12.81 1.12
C PRO A 155 -0.72 -12.34 2.55
N ARG A 156 -0.89 -13.30 3.45
CA ARG A 156 -1.34 -13.07 4.83
C ARG A 156 -0.52 -12.00 5.56
N GLU A 157 0.78 -11.97 5.30
CA GLU A 157 1.75 -11.06 5.91
C GLU A 157 1.45 -9.59 5.61
N ILE A 158 0.85 -9.29 4.44
CA ILE A 158 0.44 -7.92 4.09
C ILE A 158 -0.73 -7.48 4.96
N SER A 159 -1.71 -8.36 5.20
CA SER A 159 -2.78 -8.07 6.17
C SER A 159 -2.22 -7.89 7.59
N ASP A 160 -1.31 -8.77 8.04
CA ASP A 160 -0.69 -8.65 9.35
C ASP A 160 0.06 -7.31 9.52
N THR A 161 0.69 -6.83 8.44
CA THR A 161 1.33 -5.50 8.40
C THR A 161 0.31 -4.38 8.44
N ALA A 162 -0.76 -4.44 7.63
CA ALA A 162 -1.82 -3.44 7.65
C ALA A 162 -2.48 -3.30 9.03
N ARG A 163 -2.68 -4.42 9.76
CA ARG A 163 -3.19 -4.40 11.13
C ARG A 163 -2.30 -3.63 12.10
N ARG A 164 -0.98 -3.74 11.96
CA ARG A 164 -0.02 -2.97 12.78
C ARG A 164 -0.07 -1.48 12.47
N LEU A 165 -0.38 -1.11 11.24
CA LEU A 165 -0.43 0.27 10.77
C LEU A 165 -1.72 1.01 11.14
N ILE A 166 -2.72 0.33 11.71
CA ILE A 166 -3.95 0.98 12.20
C ILE A 166 -3.68 2.08 13.23
N ASN A 167 -2.60 1.93 14.00
CA ASN A 167 -2.16 2.90 15.01
C ASN A 167 -0.89 3.65 14.58
N ASP A 168 -0.64 3.78 13.28
CA ASP A 168 0.51 4.58 12.81
C ASP A 168 0.35 6.05 13.23
N LEU A 169 1.47 6.71 13.49
CA LEU A 169 1.49 8.14 13.84
C LEU A 169 0.98 9.00 12.68
N ASP A 170 1.21 8.52 11.46
CA ASP A 170 0.62 9.09 10.27
C ASP A 170 -0.81 8.57 10.07
N GLN A 171 -1.78 9.47 10.20
CA GLN A 171 -3.20 9.15 10.05
C GLN A 171 -3.58 8.74 8.62
N GLY A 172 -2.88 9.26 7.60
CA GLY A 172 -3.08 8.84 6.21
C GLY A 172 -2.66 7.38 6.02
N VAL A 173 -1.56 6.95 6.66
CA VAL A 173 -1.12 5.55 6.63
C VAL A 173 -2.16 4.67 7.31
N SER A 174 -2.66 5.10 8.47
CA SER A 174 -3.72 4.41 9.21
C SER A 174 -4.99 4.25 8.38
N TYR A 175 -5.41 5.31 7.68
CA TYR A 175 -6.58 5.29 6.78
C TYR A 175 -6.42 4.30 5.63
N HIS A 176 -5.28 4.34 4.92
CA HIS A 176 -5.05 3.42 3.81
C HIS A 176 -4.88 1.97 4.26
N ALA A 177 -4.27 1.75 5.44
CA ALA A 177 -4.18 0.42 6.03
C ALA A 177 -5.56 -0.15 6.36
N LEU A 178 -6.46 0.66 6.92
CA LEU A 178 -7.83 0.27 7.21
C LEU A 178 -8.61 -0.10 5.94
N ARG A 179 -8.49 0.71 4.88
CA ARG A 179 -9.10 0.40 3.58
C ARG A 179 -8.61 -0.93 3.00
N LEU A 180 -7.33 -1.22 3.16
CA LEU A 180 -6.76 -2.50 2.71
C LEU A 180 -7.39 -3.68 3.49
N LEU A 181 -7.58 -3.55 4.80
CA LEU A 181 -8.26 -4.57 5.61
C LEU A 181 -9.71 -4.76 5.18
N SER A 182 -10.43 -3.69 4.83
CA SER A 182 -11.78 -3.78 4.27
C SER A 182 -11.81 -4.60 2.99
N TYR A 183 -10.90 -4.34 2.04
CA TYR A 183 -10.81 -5.10 0.79
C TYR A 183 -10.50 -6.58 1.00
N LEU A 184 -9.79 -6.91 2.08
CA LEU A 184 -9.47 -8.28 2.43
C LEU A 184 -10.56 -8.96 3.26
N HIS A 185 -11.62 -8.25 3.63
CA HIS A 185 -12.62 -8.69 4.61
C HIS A 185 -11.96 -9.26 5.87
N ASP A 186 -10.88 -8.62 6.33
CA ASP A 186 -10.07 -9.19 7.40
C ASP A 186 -10.75 -9.02 8.75
N VAL A 187 -11.17 -10.13 9.36
CA VAL A 187 -11.88 -10.14 10.65
C VAL A 187 -10.95 -10.22 11.87
N ARG A 188 -9.63 -10.36 11.70
CA ARG A 188 -8.78 -10.98 12.73
C ARG A 188 -8.25 -10.03 13.80
N ASP A 189 -8.59 -8.75 13.80
CA ASP A 189 -8.33 -7.78 14.89
C ASP A 189 -9.30 -6.59 14.82
N TRP A 190 -10.57 -6.85 14.54
CA TRP A 190 -11.57 -5.78 14.38
C TRP A 190 -11.64 -4.87 15.61
N ARG A 191 -11.44 -5.41 16.82
CA ARG A 191 -11.41 -4.62 18.07
C ARG A 191 -10.36 -3.50 18.06
N THR A 192 -9.18 -3.73 17.52
CA THR A 192 -8.13 -2.71 17.44
C THR A 192 -8.57 -1.53 16.57
N VAL A 193 -9.27 -1.81 15.47
CA VAL A 193 -9.85 -0.77 14.61
C VAL A 193 -10.89 0.03 15.39
N LEU A 194 -11.76 -0.66 16.12
CA LEU A 194 -12.81 0.00 16.91
C LEU A 194 -12.27 0.85 18.05
N ASP A 195 -11.30 0.33 18.82
CA ASP A 195 -10.63 1.08 19.89
C ASP A 195 -10.00 2.35 19.31
N ARG A 196 -9.35 2.24 18.14
CA ARG A 196 -8.79 3.40 17.44
C ARG A 196 -9.88 4.38 17.03
N MET A 197 -10.99 3.91 16.45
CA MET A 197 -12.12 4.78 16.11
C MET A 197 -12.65 5.53 17.34
N ILE A 198 -12.79 4.86 18.49
CA ILE A 198 -13.22 5.49 19.75
C ILE A 198 -12.25 6.61 20.17
N THR A 199 -10.93 6.39 20.04
CA THR A 199 -9.95 7.44 20.40
C THR A 199 -10.01 8.69 19.52
N LEU A 200 -10.60 8.60 18.33
CA LEU A 200 -10.71 9.70 17.37
C LEU A 200 -12.08 10.39 17.42
N VAL A 201 -12.98 9.96 18.32
CA VAL A 201 -14.29 10.58 18.46
C VAL A 201 -14.14 11.99 19.03
N GLY A 202 -14.77 12.95 18.34
CA GLY A 202 -14.70 14.37 18.69
C GLY A 202 -13.58 15.12 17.99
N GLU A 203 -12.65 14.41 17.34
CA GLU A 203 -11.66 15.02 16.46
C GLU A 203 -12.34 15.55 15.19
N THR A 204 -11.95 16.76 14.78
CA THR A 204 -12.57 17.45 13.63
C THR A 204 -11.61 17.63 12.46
N ASP A 205 -10.36 17.18 12.59
CA ASP A 205 -9.41 17.24 11.49
C ASP A 205 -9.79 16.25 10.36
N GLU A 206 -9.40 16.63 9.14
CA GLU A 206 -9.76 15.92 7.92
C GLU A 206 -9.30 14.45 7.92
N ALA A 207 -8.12 14.16 8.46
CA ALA A 207 -7.54 12.83 8.43
C ALA A 207 -8.25 11.88 9.43
N SER A 208 -8.61 12.38 10.62
CA SER A 208 -9.45 11.64 11.57
C SER A 208 -10.83 11.34 10.97
N GLN A 209 -11.43 12.30 10.26
CA GLN A 209 -12.72 12.10 9.59
C GLN A 209 -12.64 11.01 8.51
N PHE A 210 -11.58 11.01 7.69
CA PHE A 210 -11.35 9.97 6.69
C PHE A 210 -11.17 8.58 7.32
N PHE A 211 -10.40 8.48 8.41
CA PHE A 211 -10.22 7.22 9.12
C PHE A 211 -11.55 6.69 9.67
N LEU A 212 -12.33 7.54 10.34
CA LEU A 212 -13.64 7.16 10.89
C LEU A 212 -14.58 6.68 9.78
N ALA A 213 -14.63 7.37 8.64
CA ALA A 213 -15.44 6.96 7.49
C ALA A 213 -15.03 5.56 6.97
N ALA A 214 -13.73 5.33 6.74
CA ALA A 214 -13.22 4.02 6.34
C ALA A 214 -13.48 2.92 7.38
N GLY A 215 -13.48 3.27 8.68
CA GLY A 215 -13.81 2.35 9.76
C GLY A 215 -15.26 1.88 9.74
N ILE A 216 -16.20 2.75 9.37
CA ILE A 216 -17.59 2.33 9.21
C ILE A 216 -17.75 1.42 7.99
N GLU A 217 -17.07 1.72 6.87
CA GLU A 217 -17.04 0.82 5.71
C GLU A 217 -16.48 -0.55 6.10
N TYR A 218 -15.34 -0.59 6.80
CA TYR A 218 -14.74 -1.83 7.32
C TYR A 218 -15.72 -2.63 8.19
N VAL A 219 -16.32 -1.99 9.19
CA VAL A 219 -17.28 -2.62 10.10
C VAL A 219 -18.48 -3.20 9.35
N SER A 220 -18.97 -2.47 8.34
CA SER A 220 -20.07 -2.89 7.48
C SER A 220 -19.73 -4.14 6.66
N GLU A 221 -18.49 -4.27 6.20
CA GLU A 221 -18.01 -5.44 5.45
C GLU A 221 -17.86 -6.68 6.34
N ILE A 222 -17.41 -6.52 7.59
CA ILE A 222 -17.11 -7.66 8.47
C ILE A 222 -18.29 -8.10 9.35
N VAL A 223 -19.33 -7.28 9.53
CA VAL A 223 -20.44 -7.57 10.45
C VAL A 223 -21.19 -8.87 10.11
N VAL A 224 -21.21 -9.25 8.83
CA VAL A 224 -21.81 -10.52 8.37
C VAL A 224 -21.00 -11.75 8.82
N HIS A 225 -19.69 -11.56 9.05
CA HIS A 225 -18.75 -12.62 9.43
C HIS A 225 -18.47 -12.65 10.95
N GLU A 226 -18.58 -11.51 11.63
CA GLU A 226 -18.29 -11.37 13.06
C GLU A 226 -19.49 -10.79 13.84
N PRO A 227 -20.45 -11.63 14.29
CA PRO A 227 -21.63 -11.17 15.02
C PRO A 227 -21.32 -10.36 16.29
N ALA A 228 -20.15 -10.55 16.88
CA ALA A 228 -19.71 -9.79 18.05
C ALA A 228 -19.53 -8.28 17.77
N VAL A 229 -19.37 -7.89 16.49
CA VAL A 229 -19.31 -6.49 16.05
C VAL A 229 -20.68 -5.80 16.22
N VAL A 230 -21.78 -6.55 16.11
CA VAL A 230 -23.15 -6.01 16.24
C VAL A 230 -23.39 -5.42 17.62
N GLU A 231 -22.97 -6.11 18.67
CA GLU A 231 -23.12 -5.62 20.05
C GLU A 231 -22.31 -4.33 20.28
N TRP A 232 -21.17 -4.19 19.61
CA TRP A 232 -20.41 -2.95 19.66
C TRP A 232 -21.11 -1.80 18.91
N ILE A 233 -21.64 -2.05 17.71
CA ILE A 233 -22.42 -1.04 16.97
C ILE A 233 -23.61 -0.55 17.79
N ARG A 234 -24.31 -1.45 18.50
CA ARG A 234 -25.38 -1.07 19.43
C ARG A 234 -24.87 -0.18 20.56
N SER A 235 -23.71 -0.50 21.15
CA SER A 235 -23.12 0.35 22.19
C SER A 235 -22.81 1.78 21.70
N LEU A 236 -22.49 1.97 20.41
CA LEU A 236 -22.34 3.31 19.83
C LEU A 236 -23.65 4.08 19.79
N GLN A 237 -24.76 3.44 19.42
CA GLN A 237 -26.09 4.05 19.38
C GLN A 237 -26.55 4.49 20.78
N GLU A 238 -26.11 3.80 21.82
CA GLU A 238 -26.35 4.17 23.22
C GLU A 238 -25.44 5.31 23.71
N THR A 239 -24.27 5.47 23.10
CA THR A 239 -23.22 6.40 23.56
C THR A 239 -23.25 7.76 22.85
N TYR A 240 -23.55 7.79 21.55
CA TYR A 240 -23.43 8.99 20.72
C TYR A 240 -24.77 9.66 20.39
N PRO A 241 -24.79 11.00 20.22
CA PRO A 241 -26.00 11.70 19.82
C PRO A 241 -26.38 11.37 18.36
N PRO A 242 -27.68 11.49 17.99
CA PRO A 242 -28.19 11.03 16.69
C PRO A 242 -27.57 11.67 15.45
N ASP A 243 -27.02 12.87 15.58
CA ASP A 243 -26.40 13.67 14.53
C ASP A 243 -24.90 13.36 14.32
N HIS A 244 -24.30 12.55 15.19
CA HIS A 244 -22.89 12.19 15.11
C HIS A 244 -22.56 11.37 13.84
N MET A 245 -21.42 11.63 13.20
CA MET A 245 -21.02 10.98 11.94
C MET A 245 -21.01 9.45 12.00
N ALA A 246 -20.63 8.87 13.15
CA ALA A 246 -20.70 7.43 13.39
C ALA A 246 -22.13 6.89 13.30
N ILE A 247 -23.09 7.58 13.91
CA ILE A 247 -24.52 7.20 13.87
C ILE A 247 -25.10 7.42 12.48
N GLN A 248 -24.73 8.51 11.79
CA GLN A 248 -25.14 8.75 10.41
C GLN A 248 -24.67 7.64 9.46
N ALA A 249 -23.47 7.13 9.66
CA ALA A 249 -22.91 6.09 8.81
C ALA A 249 -23.49 4.69 9.12
N VAL A 250 -23.78 4.37 10.40
CA VAL A 250 -24.58 3.20 10.78
C VAL A 250 -25.97 3.27 10.12
N ASN A 251 -26.63 4.42 10.20
CA ASN A 251 -27.94 4.63 9.58
C ASN A 251 -27.88 4.53 8.05
N ARG A 252 -26.78 4.99 7.43
CA ARG A 252 -26.53 4.84 6.00
C ARG A 252 -26.43 3.36 5.62
N PHE A 253 -25.59 2.59 6.33
CA PHE A 253 -25.45 1.15 6.11
C PHE A 253 -26.80 0.42 6.22
N ILE A 254 -27.58 0.70 7.28
CA ILE A 254 -28.90 0.11 7.48
C ILE A 254 -29.85 0.40 6.30
N ARG A 255 -29.84 1.64 5.79
CA ARG A 255 -30.68 2.03 4.65
C ARG A 255 -30.23 1.40 3.33
N GLU A 256 -28.92 1.31 3.12
CA GLU A 256 -28.33 0.75 1.91
C GLU A 256 -28.39 -0.79 1.88
N ASN A 257 -28.36 -1.43 3.04
CA ASN A 257 -28.27 -2.90 3.19
C ASN A 257 -29.26 -3.43 4.25
N PRO A 258 -30.58 -3.23 4.08
CA PRO A 258 -31.58 -3.59 5.09
C PRO A 258 -31.61 -5.10 5.39
N ASP A 259 -31.41 -5.96 4.38
CA ASP A 259 -31.38 -7.42 4.56
C ASP A 259 -30.21 -7.87 5.42
N ALA A 260 -29.01 -7.33 5.17
CA ALA A 260 -27.82 -7.61 5.97
C ALA A 260 -28.01 -7.12 7.41
N ALA A 261 -28.55 -5.90 7.59
CA ALA A 261 -28.84 -5.34 8.90
C ALA A 261 -29.84 -6.19 9.70
N LEU A 262 -30.87 -6.75 9.05
CA LEU A 262 -31.80 -7.69 9.69
C LEU A 262 -31.11 -9.02 10.03
N GLN A 263 -30.32 -9.57 9.11
CA GLN A 263 -29.62 -10.84 9.28
C GLN A 263 -28.66 -10.82 10.47
N VAL A 264 -27.94 -9.72 10.65
CA VAL A 264 -26.99 -9.55 11.76
C VAL A 264 -27.67 -9.01 13.04
N GLY A 265 -28.96 -8.65 12.98
CA GLY A 265 -29.73 -8.21 14.14
C GLY A 265 -29.52 -6.74 14.55
N LEU A 266 -29.03 -5.88 13.65
CA LEU A 266 -28.98 -4.43 13.88
C LEU A 266 -30.34 -3.76 13.85
N ILE A 267 -31.27 -4.31 13.07
CA ILE A 267 -32.67 -3.90 13.01
C ILE A 267 -33.59 -5.09 13.23
N ASN A 268 -34.81 -4.82 13.66
CA ASN A 268 -35.85 -5.83 13.79
C ASN A 268 -36.68 -5.98 12.51
N ARG A 269 -37.55 -7.02 12.46
CA ARG A 269 -38.40 -7.29 11.29
C ARG A 269 -39.39 -6.17 10.95
N ARG A 270 -39.74 -5.30 11.89
CA ARG A 270 -40.65 -4.19 11.66
C ARG A 270 -39.92 -3.05 10.96
N GLU A 271 -38.77 -2.65 11.50
CA GLU A 271 -37.88 -1.65 10.89
C GLU A 271 -37.45 -2.05 9.48
N HIS A 272 -37.19 -3.35 9.25
CA HIS A 272 -36.89 -3.86 7.91
C HIS A 272 -38.04 -3.67 6.91
N ARG A 273 -39.30 -3.94 7.31
CA ARG A 273 -40.47 -3.69 6.46
C ARG A 273 -40.65 -2.20 6.16
N ASP A 274 -40.47 -1.36 7.18
CA ASP A 274 -40.57 0.09 7.04
C ASP A 274 -39.52 0.64 6.03
N LEU A 275 -38.34 0.03 5.97
CA LEU A 275 -37.26 0.41 5.03
C LEU A 275 -37.44 -0.16 3.62
N THR A 276 -38.03 -1.36 3.49
CA THR A 276 -38.18 -2.06 2.19
C THR A 276 -39.53 -1.83 1.51
N GLY A 277 -40.46 -1.11 2.17
CA GLY A 277 -41.78 -0.77 1.63
C GLY A 277 -42.77 -1.93 1.59
N GLY A 278 -42.60 -2.91 2.49
CA GLY A 278 -43.47 -4.10 2.61
C GLY A 278 -44.70 -3.92 3.48
#